data_AF-A0A6I4YZW3-F1
#
_entry.id   AF-A0A6I4YZW3-F1
#
_cell.length_a   1.000
_cell.length_b   1.000
_cell.length_c   1.000
_cell.angle_alpha   90.00
_cell.angle_beta   90.00
_cell.angle_gamma   90.00
#
_symmetry.space_group_name_H-M   'P 1'
#
loop_
_entity.id
_entity.type
_entity.pdbx_description
1 polymer ?
#
loop_
_entity_poly.entity_id
_entity_poly.type
_entity_poly.pdbx_seq_one_letter_code
_entity_poly.pdbx_strand_id
1 'polypeptide(L)' 'MTSRLRRLADAGFIERFQNPADKRGYYVRLTEKGRKVMKDIIPLHIDNERQLLLALSQEDQHTLNRLLKRLTNHWA' A
#
# COMPACT_ATOMS: atom_id res chain seq x y z
N MET A 1 -10.37 11.01 -1.44
CA MET A 1 -9.17 10.34 -2.00
C MET A 1 -8.56 11.05 -3.22
N THR A 2 -9.26 11.99 -3.85
CA THR A 2 -8.86 12.67 -5.11
C THR A 2 -7.67 13.62 -4.97
N SER A 3 -7.53 14.34 -3.85
CA SER A 3 -6.42 15.31 -3.67
C SER A 3 -5.05 14.63 -3.58
N ARG A 4 -4.95 13.51 -2.86
CA ARG A 4 -3.71 12.71 -2.75
C ARG A 4 -3.32 12.12 -4.11
N LEU A 5 -4.27 11.54 -4.84
CA LEU A 5 -4.03 11.00 -6.17
C LEU A 5 -3.62 12.10 -7.15
N ARG A 6 -4.22 13.29 -7.09
CA ARG A 6 -3.78 14.41 -7.93
C ARG A 6 -2.33 14.79 -7.65
N ARG A 7 -1.94 14.95 -6.38
CA ARG A 7 -0.54 15.26 -6.02
C ARG A 7 0.45 14.21 -6.50
N LEU A 8 0.10 12.92 -6.42
CA LEU A 8 0.95 11.84 -6.92
C LEU A 8 1.05 11.84 -8.45
N ALA A 9 -0.03 12.21 -9.14
CA ALA A 9 -0.03 12.37 -10.60
C ALA A 9 0.80 13.59 -11.03
N ASP A 10 0.62 14.74 -10.36
CA ASP A 10 1.38 15.97 -10.60
C ASP A 10 2.89 15.75 -10.36
N ALA A 11 3.24 14.91 -9.37
CA ALA A 11 4.62 14.52 -9.10
C ALA A 11 5.17 13.44 -10.06
N GLY A 12 4.34 12.91 -10.97
CA GLY A 12 4.72 11.92 -11.99
C GLY A 12 4.89 10.49 -11.46
N PHE A 13 4.36 10.17 -10.28
CA PHE A 13 4.46 8.82 -9.69
C PHE A 13 3.34 7.89 -10.15
N ILE A 14 2.19 8.45 -10.51
CA ILE A 14 1.05 7.69 -11.04
C ILE A 14 0.49 8.32 -12.30
N GLU A 15 -0.18 7.52 -13.10
CA GLU A 15 -1.05 7.96 -14.20
C GLU A 15 -2.50 7.63 -13.87
N ARG A 16 -3.41 8.47 -14.36
CA ARG A 16 -4.86 8.31 -14.20
C ARG A 16 -5.50 8.24 -15.57
N PHE A 17 -6.37 7.26 -15.79
CA PHE A 17 -7.13 7.13 -17.04
C PHE A 17 -8.59 6.87 -16.70
N GLN A 18 -9.50 7.48 -17.47
CA GLN A 18 -10.93 7.27 -17.28
C GLN A 18 -11.26 5.78 -17.44
N ASN A 19 -12.12 5.27 -16.57
CA ASN A 19 -12.66 3.94 -16.77
C ASN A 19 -13.59 3.99 -18.02
N PRO A 20 -13.29 3.21 -19.07
CA PRO A 20 -14.10 3.21 -20.30
C PRO A 20 -15.50 2.61 -20.09
N ALA A 21 -15.71 1.83 -19.03
CA ALA A 21 -17.00 1.21 -18.71
C ALA A 21 -17.88 2.07 -17.78
N ASP A 22 -17.29 2.91 -16.92
CA ASP A 22 -18.01 3.86 -16.05
C ASP A 22 -17.20 5.16 -15.90
N LYS A 23 -17.69 6.24 -16.54
CA LYS A 23 -17.02 7.55 -16.56
C LYS A 23 -16.92 8.23 -15.19
N ARG A 24 -17.59 7.69 -14.16
CA ARG A 24 -17.50 8.19 -12.78
C ARG A 24 -16.22 7.73 -12.09
N GLY A 25 -15.52 6.71 -12.63
CA GLY A 25 -14.30 6.13 -12.08
C GLY A 25 -13.04 6.47 -12.88
N TYR A 26 -11.89 6.41 -12.20
CA TYR A 26 -10.57 6.44 -12.83
C TYR A 26 -9.82 5.17 -12.45
N TYR A 27 -9.14 4.57 -13.42
CA TYR A 27 -8.04 3.66 -13.13
C TYR A 27 -6.78 4.45 -12.79
N VAL A 28 -5.96 3.87 -11.93
CA VAL A 28 -4.68 4.43 -11.50
C VAL A 28 -3.62 3.35 -11.64
N ARG A 29 -2.48 3.71 -12.22
CA ARG A 29 -1.27 2.84 -12.21
C ARG A 29 -0.05 3.63 -11.80
N LEU A 30 0.95 2.93 -11.29
CA LEU A 30 2.29 3.49 -11.12
C LEU A 30 2.92 3.77 -12.49
N THR A 31 3.59 4.92 -12.60
CA THR A 31 4.52 5.17 -13.70
C THR A 31 5.82 4.38 -13.48
N GLU A 32 6.73 4.43 -14.44
CA GLU A 32 8.07 3.89 -14.23
C GLU A 32 8.81 4.57 -13.07
N LYS A 33 8.69 5.90 -12.95
CA LYS A 33 9.20 6.67 -11.81
C LYS A 33 8.59 6.18 -10.50
N GLY A 34 7.27 5.97 -10.47
CA GLY A 34 6.57 5.42 -9.30
C GLY A 34 7.06 4.04 -8.92
N ARG A 35 7.25 3.14 -9.89
CA ARG A 35 7.78 1.79 -9.65
C ARG A 35 9.19 1.80 -9.07
N LYS A 36 10.08 2.66 -9.58
CA LYS A 36 11.45 2.80 -9.05
C LYS A 36 11.44 3.25 -7.59
N VAL A 37 10.68 4.28 -7.27
CA VAL A 37 10.54 4.75 -5.88
C VAL A 37 9.97 3.67 -4.96
N MET A 38 8.96 2.93 -5.42
CA MET A 38 8.41 1.80 -4.65
C MET A 38 9.46 0.71 -4.42
N LYS A 39 10.30 0.40 -5.42
CA LYS A 39 11.39 -0.57 -5.28
C LYS A 39 12.37 -0.19 -4.17
N ASP A 40 12.64 1.11 -4.01
CA ASP A 40 13.59 1.61 -3.01
C ASP A 40 12.95 1.72 -1.62
N ILE A 41 11.68 2.12 -1.54
CA ILE A 41 10.99 2.37 -0.26
C ILE A 41 10.45 1.09 0.37
N ILE A 42 9.98 0.12 -0.41
CA ILE A 42 9.37 -1.11 0.14
C ILE A 42 10.32 -1.87 1.08
N PRO A 43 11.60 -2.10 0.74
CA PRO A 43 12.53 -2.74 1.68
C PRO A 43 12.68 -1.97 3.00
N LEU A 44 12.82 -0.64 2.94
CA LEU A 44 12.93 0.23 4.12
C LEU A 44 11.67 0.17 4.98
N HIS A 45 10.50 0.10 4.36
CA HIS A 45 9.23 -0.05 5.07
C HIS A 45 9.14 -1.40 5.79
N ILE A 46 9.51 -2.49 5.11
CA ILE A 46 9.53 -3.84 5.69
C ILE A 46 10.52 -3.90 6.87
N ASP A 47 11.68 -3.26 6.76
CA ASP A 47 12.66 -3.25 7.84
C ASP A 47 12.13 -2.47 9.05
N ASN A 48 11.45 -1.35 8.84
CA ASN A 48 10.77 -0.63 9.93
C ASN A 48 9.69 -1.48 10.61
N GLU A 49 8.89 -2.23 9.84
CA GLU A 49 7.90 -3.16 10.39
C GLU A 49 8.56 -4.28 11.21
N ARG A 50 9.67 -4.84 10.71
CA ARG A 50 10.45 -5.84 11.45
C ARG A 50 10.95 -5.29 12.77
N GLN A 51 11.51 -4.08 12.78
CA GLN A 51 11.97 -3.43 14.01
C GLN A 51 10.85 -3.25 15.04
N LEU A 52 9.67 -2.83 14.60
CA LEU A 52 8.50 -2.71 15.48
C LEU A 52 8.11 -4.06 16.10
N LEU A 53 8.18 -5.15 15.33
CA LEU A 53 7.80 -6.49 15.77
C LEU A 53 8.84 -7.13 16.70
N LEU A 54 10.07 -6.62 16.80
CA LEU A 54 11.11 -7.15 17.71
C LEU A 54 10.70 -7.07 19.19
N ALA A 55 9.73 -6.20 19.54
CA ALA A 55 9.16 -6.14 20.89
C ALA A 55 8.33 -7.38 21.26
N LEU A 56 8.00 -8.26 20.30
CA LEU A 56 7.18 -9.45 20.48
C LEU A 56 8.00 -10.71 20.22
N SER A 57 7.77 -11.73 21.05
CA SER A 57 8.32 -13.07 20.80
C SER A 57 7.76 -13.65 19.48
N GLN A 58 8.40 -14.69 18.93
CA GLN A 58 7.89 -15.33 17.70
C GLN A 58 6.47 -15.90 17.89
N GLU A 59 6.17 -16.42 19.08
CA GLU A 59 4.85 -16.93 19.44
C GLU A 59 3.81 -15.79 19.50
N ASP A 60 4.16 -14.66 20.10
CA ASP A 60 3.29 -13.48 20.17
C ASP A 60 3.04 -12.89 18.78
N GLN A 61 4.07 -12.84 17.91
CA GLN A 61 3.92 -12.40 16.52
C GLN A 61 2.97 -13.32 15.74
N HIS A 62 3.05 -14.65 15.94
CA HIS A 62 2.13 -15.61 15.33
C HIS A 62 0.69 -15.39 15.82
N THR A 63 0.53 -15.16 17.13
CA THR A 63 -0.77 -14.85 17.74
C THR A 63 -1.35 -13.55 17.19
N LEU A 64 -0.56 -12.48 17.12
CA LEU A 64 -0.96 -11.20 16.55
C LEU A 64 -1.42 -11.35 15.10
N ASN A 65 -0.64 -12.04 14.26
CA ASN A 65 -1.00 -12.29 12.86
C ASN A 65 -2.34 -13.04 12.73
N ARG A 66 -2.56 -14.06 13.56
CA ARG A 66 -3.84 -14.81 13.59
C ARG A 66 -5.01 -13.91 13.99
N LEU A 67 -4.85 -13.04 14.99
CA LEU A 67 -5.90 -12.12 15.42
C LEU A 67 -6.20 -11.06 14.36
N LEU A 68 -5.18 -10.46 13.75
CA LEU A 68 -5.34 -9.49 12.66
C LEU A 68 -6.06 -10.10 11.46
N LYS A 69 -5.70 -11.32 11.04
CA LYS A 69 -6.39 -12.05 9.96
C LYS A 69 -7.88 -12.24 10.25
N ARG A 70 -8.26 -12.54 11.49
CA ARG A 70 -9.68 -12.66 11.87
C ARG A 70 -10.42 -11.33 11.70
N LEU A 71 -9.78 -10.21 12.08
CA LEU A 71 -10.36 -8.88 11.91
C LEU A 71 -10.49 -8.51 10.43
N THR A 72 -9.43 -8.69 9.64
CA THR A 72 -9.42 -8.30 8.22
C THR A 72 -10.35 -9.14 7.37
N ASN A 73 -10.45 -10.45 7.63
CA ASN A 73 -11.32 -11.35 6.88
C ASN A 73 -12.80 -11.18 7.24
N HIS A 74 -13.11 -10.59 8.39
CA HIS A 74 -14.49 -10.27 8.77
C HIS A 74 -15.02 -9.01 8.07
N TRP A 75 -14.13 -8.19 7.49
CA TRP A 75 -14.49 -6.92 6.83
C TRP A 75 -14.30 -6.96 5.30
N ALA A 76 -13.95 -8.11 4.74
CA ALA A 76 -13.87 -8.36 3.30
C ALA A 76 -15.15 -9.05 2.82
#